data_AF-A0A2M8DY61-F1
#
_entry.id   AF-A0A2M8DY61-F1
#
_cell.length_a   1.000
_cell.length_b   1.000
_cell.length_c   1.000
_cell.angle_alpha   90.00
_cell.angle_beta   90.00
_cell.angle_gamma   90.00
#
_symmetry.space_group_name_H-M   'P 1'
#
loop_
_entity.id
_entity.type
_entity.pdbx_description
1 polymer ?
#
loop_
_entity_poly.entity_id
_entity_poly.type
_entity_poly.pdbx_seq_one_letter_code
_entity_poly.pdbx_strand_id
1 'polypeptide(L)'
;APGVSPITVDTINAIHLNDYLLIPDASRNCTQLQATPLPATTSAAATATLINLGQTAVAIPALQYRINGTNFNLEHSTDSGTTWSSVADNIVNLQAQYGIANAGSQSISCWTDATGSACNGSDWANPPAADIYRIKAIRVAIVARSSQKTAGITTTANPVAWTQPTTTPTSSAAPVINLSTSVGTDWGHYRYKVYQTVIPVRNVIWGNL
;
A
#
# COMPACT_ATOMS: atom_id res chain seq x y z
N ALA A 1 -17.26 -1.23 38.13
CA ALA A 1 -16.53 -0.76 36.93
C ALA A 1 -15.23 -1.55 36.86
N PRO A 2 -14.93 -2.25 35.77
CA PRO A 2 -13.73 -3.08 35.69
C PRO A 2 -12.51 -2.15 35.69
N GLY A 3 -11.59 -2.41 36.63
CA GLY A 3 -10.43 -1.57 36.88
C GLY A 3 -9.47 -1.58 35.69
N VAL A 4 -9.18 -0.39 35.18
CA VAL A 4 -8.00 -0.14 34.35
C VAL A 4 -6.80 -0.06 35.30
N SER A 5 -5.86 -0.98 35.15
CA SER A 5 -4.59 -0.93 35.87
C SER A 5 -3.56 -0.22 35.00
N PRO A 6 -2.79 0.75 35.53
CA PRO A 6 -1.72 1.38 34.77
C PRO A 6 -0.67 0.34 34.38
N ILE A 7 -0.22 0.38 33.12
CA ILE A 7 0.91 -0.46 32.69
C ILE A 7 2.15 0.12 33.38
N THR A 8 2.72 -0.67 34.28
CA THR A 8 3.85 -0.26 35.11
C THR A 8 5.11 -0.98 34.62
N VAL A 9 6.28 -0.32 34.71
CA VAL A 9 7.57 -0.97 34.50
C VAL A 9 7.69 -2.09 35.54
N ASP A 10 7.60 -3.34 35.07
CA ASP A 10 7.58 -4.52 35.92
C ASP A 10 8.58 -5.53 35.39
N THR A 11 9.63 -5.74 36.19
CA THR A 11 10.71 -6.69 35.90
C THR A 11 10.24 -8.13 35.95
N ILE A 12 9.12 -8.42 36.62
CA ILE A 12 8.51 -9.77 36.66
C ILE A 12 7.85 -10.12 35.31
N ASN A 13 7.31 -9.12 34.62
CA ASN A 13 6.68 -9.26 33.30
C ASN A 13 7.61 -8.94 32.14
N ALA A 14 8.90 -8.72 32.41
CA ALA A 14 9.94 -8.33 31.46
C ALA A 14 9.62 -7.06 30.65
N ILE A 15 8.84 -6.11 31.20
CA ILE A 15 8.53 -4.82 30.57
C ILE A 15 9.45 -3.75 31.19
N HIS A 16 10.37 -3.24 30.37
CA HIS A 16 11.31 -2.18 30.73
C HIS A 16 10.80 -0.81 30.28
N LEU A 17 11.35 0.25 30.89
CA LEU A 17 11.14 1.61 30.40
C LEU A 17 11.55 1.70 28.91
N ASN A 18 10.73 2.37 28.10
CA ASN A 18 10.87 2.53 26.66
C ASN A 18 10.59 1.30 25.80
N ASP A 19 10.20 0.16 26.39
CA ASP A 19 9.71 -0.98 25.61
C ASP A 19 8.45 -0.60 24.83
N TYR A 20 8.38 -1.02 23.57
CA TYR A 20 7.17 -0.95 22.77
C TYR A 20 6.27 -2.15 23.07
N LEU A 21 5.01 -1.88 23.31
CA LEU A 21 4.00 -2.86 23.68
C LEU A 21 2.91 -2.89 22.60
N LEU A 22 2.55 -4.08 22.16
CA LEU A 22 1.38 -4.29 21.30
C LEU A 22 0.24 -4.85 22.14
N ILE A 23 -0.92 -4.22 22.01
CA ILE A 23 -2.12 -4.56 22.77
C ILE A 23 -3.23 -4.92 21.77
N PRO A 24 -3.42 -6.21 21.44
CA PRO A 24 -4.55 -6.66 20.66
C PRO A 24 -5.85 -6.58 21.47
N ASP A 25 -6.94 -6.18 20.84
CA ASP A 25 -8.28 -6.23 21.40
C ASP A 25 -9.14 -7.35 20.77
N ALA A 26 -10.30 -7.61 21.37
CA ALA A 26 -11.25 -8.61 20.88
C ALA A 26 -11.83 -8.27 19.49
N SER A 27 -11.73 -7.01 19.07
CA SER A 27 -12.15 -6.51 17.76
C SER A 27 -11.05 -6.62 16.69
N ARG A 28 -9.92 -7.27 17.01
CA ARG A 28 -8.74 -7.43 16.14
C ARG A 28 -8.00 -6.12 15.84
N ASN A 29 -8.25 -5.06 16.60
CA ASN A 29 -7.40 -3.87 16.55
C ASN A 29 -6.14 -4.13 17.37
N CYS A 30 -5.03 -3.53 16.97
CA CYS A 30 -3.79 -3.56 17.72
C CYS A 30 -3.36 -2.13 18.03
N THR A 31 -3.23 -1.81 19.31
CA THR A 31 -2.69 -0.52 19.75
C THR A 31 -1.23 -0.71 20.12
N GLN A 32 -0.34 0.08 19.52
CA GLN A 32 1.06 0.15 19.93
C GLN A 32 1.24 1.31 20.91
N LEU A 33 1.86 1.04 22.05
CA LEU A 33 2.21 2.03 23.07
C LEU A 33 3.67 1.86 23.48
N GLN A 34 4.26 2.90 24.04
CA GLN A 34 5.58 2.81 24.67
C GLN A 34 5.42 2.83 26.19
N ALA A 35 6.13 1.95 26.90
CA ALA A 35 6.16 1.90 28.35
C ALA A 35 6.79 3.19 28.90
N THR A 36 6.06 3.90 29.76
CA THR A 36 6.47 5.16 30.38
C THR A 36 6.80 4.98 31.86
N PRO A 37 7.57 5.90 32.49
CA PRO A 37 7.79 5.87 33.93
C PRO A 37 6.49 6.08 34.71
N LEU A 38 6.47 5.64 35.97
CA LEU A 38 5.37 5.99 36.86
C LEU A 38 5.38 7.50 37.21
N PRO A 39 4.20 8.15 37.32
CA PRO A 39 2.87 7.58 37.09
C PRO A 39 2.57 7.44 35.60
N ALA A 40 2.18 6.23 35.18
CA ALA A 40 1.88 5.96 33.78
C ALA A 40 0.57 6.65 33.38
N THR A 41 0.55 7.30 32.21
CA THR A 41 -0.64 7.96 31.65
C THR A 41 -1.44 7.05 30.73
N THR A 42 -0.90 5.87 30.40
CA THR A 42 -1.51 4.87 29.55
C THR A 42 -1.80 3.59 30.34
N SER A 43 -2.97 3.01 30.09
CA SER A 43 -3.43 1.79 30.77
C SER A 43 -4.02 0.81 29.76
N ALA A 44 -3.95 -0.48 30.08
CA ALA A 44 -4.67 -1.52 29.38
C ALA A 44 -5.77 -2.08 30.29
N ALA A 45 -6.76 -2.75 29.70
CA ALA A 45 -7.70 -3.53 30.48
C ALA A 45 -6.95 -4.61 31.28
N ALA A 46 -7.39 -4.91 32.51
CA ALA A 46 -6.74 -5.91 33.37
C ALA A 46 -6.65 -7.32 32.76
N THR A 47 -7.45 -7.62 31.73
CA THR A 47 -7.45 -8.89 30.99
C THR A 47 -6.81 -8.78 29.60
N ALA A 48 -6.18 -7.66 29.28
CA ALA A 48 -5.55 -7.47 27.97
C ALA A 48 -4.32 -8.37 27.84
N THR A 49 -4.13 -8.92 26.64
CA THR A 49 -2.84 -9.55 26.30
C THR A 49 -1.87 -8.43 25.96
N LEU A 50 -0.67 -8.49 26.54
CA LEU A 50 0.42 -7.57 26.25
C LEU A 50 1.53 -8.35 25.55
N ILE A 51 1.93 -7.89 24.37
CA ILE A 51 3.08 -8.43 23.66
C ILE A 51 4.19 -7.40 23.75
N ASN A 52 5.28 -7.73 24.46
CA ASN A 52 6.46 -6.88 24.51
C ASN A 52 7.27 -7.04 23.22
N LEU A 53 7.51 -5.93 22.53
CA LEU A 53 8.26 -5.84 21.29
C LEU A 53 9.73 -5.39 21.50
N GLY A 54 10.10 -5.10 22.75
CA GLY A 54 11.41 -4.60 23.16
C GLY A 54 11.57 -3.09 22.97
N GLN A 55 12.77 -2.58 23.21
CA GLN A 55 13.09 -1.14 23.20
C GLN A 55 13.27 -0.56 21.79
N THR A 56 13.44 -1.41 20.78
CA THR A 56 13.52 -0.95 19.40
C THR A 56 12.10 -0.69 18.90
N ALA A 57 11.86 0.51 18.39
CA ALA A 57 10.61 0.82 17.72
C ALA A 57 10.38 -0.22 16.62
N VAL A 58 9.31 -1.01 16.78
CA VAL A 58 8.80 -1.81 15.66
C VAL A 58 8.20 -0.82 14.69
N ALA A 59 9.02 -0.40 13.73
CA ALA A 59 8.50 0.19 12.52
C ALA A 59 7.72 -0.92 11.81
N ILE A 60 6.44 -0.69 11.53
CA ILE A 60 5.75 -1.44 10.49
C ILE A 60 6.18 -0.77 9.18
N PRO A 61 7.18 -1.32 8.47
CA PRO A 61 7.72 -0.66 7.29
C PRO A 61 6.61 -0.55 6.24
N ALA A 62 6.25 0.67 5.87
CA ALA A 62 5.44 0.88 4.68
C ALA A 62 6.34 0.67 3.47
N LEU A 63 6.10 -0.40 2.71
CA LEU A 63 6.74 -0.58 1.41
C LEU A 63 6.16 0.45 0.44
N GLN A 64 6.99 1.37 -0.01
CA GLN A 64 6.62 2.40 -0.96
C GLN A 64 7.42 2.25 -2.24
N TYR A 65 6.79 2.61 -3.37
CA TYR A 65 7.44 2.69 -4.67
C TYR A 65 7.23 4.07 -5.25
N ARG A 66 8.25 4.58 -5.93
CA ARG A 66 8.14 5.82 -6.73
C ARG A 66 8.99 5.74 -7.98
N ILE A 67 8.68 6.62 -8.91
CA ILE A 67 9.58 6.91 -10.02
C ILE A 67 10.32 8.20 -9.68
N ASN A 68 11.64 8.15 -9.71
CA ASN A 68 12.46 9.34 -9.61
C ASN A 68 12.35 10.14 -10.92
N GLY A 69 11.73 11.32 -10.85
CA GLY A 69 11.43 12.13 -12.04
C GLY A 69 12.66 12.69 -12.75
N THR A 70 13.85 12.61 -12.16
CA THR A 70 15.10 13.11 -12.77
C THR A 70 15.79 12.04 -13.62
N ASN A 71 15.89 10.82 -13.11
CA ASN A 71 16.65 9.73 -13.75
C ASN A 71 15.77 8.59 -14.28
N PHE A 72 14.46 8.61 -14.00
CA PHE A 72 13.49 7.57 -14.36
C PHE A 72 13.82 6.22 -13.72
N ASN A 73 14.40 6.23 -12.52
CA ASN A 73 14.59 5.01 -11.75
C ASN A 73 13.31 4.70 -10.96
N LEU A 74 12.87 3.45 -11.05
CA LEU A 74 11.93 2.89 -10.09
C LEU A 74 12.69 2.64 -8.79
N GLU A 75 12.26 3.31 -7.74
CA GLU A 75 12.87 3.22 -6.42
C GLU A 75 11.86 2.61 -5.44
N HIS A 76 12.36 1.88 -4.45
CA HIS A 76 11.56 1.45 -3.30
C HIS A 76 12.10 2.05 -2.00
N SER A 77 11.21 2.17 -1.02
CA SER A 77 11.53 2.51 0.37
C SER A 77 10.83 1.52 1.29
N THR A 78 11.51 1.10 2.35
CA THR A 78 10.97 0.28 3.44
C THR A 78 10.87 1.07 4.75
N ASP A 79 11.15 2.36 4.74
CA ASP A 79 11.19 3.23 5.92
C ASP A 79 10.29 4.45 5.71
N SER A 80 9.13 4.21 5.08
CA SER A 80 8.09 5.21 4.84
C SER A 80 8.58 6.43 4.04
N GLY A 81 9.50 6.22 3.12
CA GLY A 81 9.99 7.21 2.18
C GLY A 81 11.21 7.99 2.66
N THR A 82 11.88 7.55 3.72
CA THR A 82 13.08 8.21 4.27
C THR A 82 14.31 7.89 3.42
N THR A 83 14.53 6.61 3.10
CA THR A 83 15.60 6.15 2.21
C THR A 83 15.01 5.45 0.99
N TRP A 84 15.67 5.64 -0.16
CA TRP A 84 15.22 5.12 -1.44
C TRP A 84 16.33 4.33 -2.11
N SER A 85 16.01 3.11 -2.53
CA SER A 85 16.93 2.22 -3.24
C SER A 85 16.42 1.96 -4.66
N SER A 86 17.32 2.02 -5.65
CA SER A 86 16.97 1.75 -7.05
C SER A 86 16.65 0.27 -7.26
N VAL A 87 15.55 -0.02 -7.96
CA VAL A 87 15.09 -1.35 -8.33
C VAL A 87 15.31 -1.62 -9.81
N ALA A 88 15.01 -0.63 -10.65
CA ALA A 88 15.12 -0.73 -12.09
C ALA A 88 15.28 0.67 -12.70
N ASP A 89 16.06 0.76 -13.77
CA ASP A 89 16.24 2.00 -14.51
C ASP A 89 15.23 2.10 -15.67
N ASN A 90 15.07 3.31 -16.20
CA ASN A 90 14.24 3.60 -17.37
C ASN A 90 12.76 3.21 -17.21
N ILE A 91 12.22 3.40 -16.01
CA ILE A 91 10.80 3.29 -15.70
C ILE A 91 10.17 4.67 -15.73
N VAL A 92 9.18 4.85 -16.60
CA VAL A 92 8.61 6.17 -16.92
C VAL A 92 7.21 6.37 -16.37
N ASN A 93 6.53 5.28 -16.01
CA ASN A 93 5.19 5.35 -15.48
C ASN A 93 4.87 4.11 -14.63
N LEU A 94 4.15 4.31 -13.53
CA LEU A 94 3.70 3.29 -12.60
C LEU A 94 2.22 3.57 -12.32
N GLN A 95 1.36 2.58 -12.53
CA GLN A 95 -0.07 2.65 -12.29
C GLN A 95 -0.51 1.49 -11.39
N ALA A 96 -1.51 1.73 -10.56
CA ALA A 96 -2.09 0.71 -9.71
C ALA A 96 -3.59 0.92 -9.52
N GLN A 97 -4.33 -0.18 -9.41
CA GLN A 97 -5.73 -0.20 -9.00
C GLN A 97 -5.99 -1.35 -8.04
N TYR A 98 -6.95 -1.16 -7.14
CA TYR A 98 -7.37 -2.14 -6.16
C TYR A 98 -8.55 -2.96 -6.68
N GLY A 99 -8.45 -4.28 -6.55
CA GLY A 99 -9.53 -5.21 -6.81
C GLY A 99 -10.32 -5.41 -5.53
N ILE A 100 -11.53 -4.88 -5.49
CA ILE A 100 -12.39 -4.88 -4.31
C ILE A 100 -13.53 -5.89 -4.47
N ALA A 101 -13.91 -6.52 -3.37
CA ALA A 101 -15.07 -7.41 -3.30
C ALA A 101 -16.26 -6.73 -2.63
N ASN A 102 -17.46 -7.24 -2.91
CA ASN A 102 -18.65 -6.87 -2.13
C ASN A 102 -18.53 -7.39 -0.69
N ALA A 103 -19.27 -6.78 0.23
CA ALA A 103 -19.31 -7.24 1.61
C ALA A 103 -19.70 -8.73 1.69
N GLY A 104 -18.93 -9.52 2.45
CA GLY A 104 -19.15 -10.97 2.60
C GLY A 104 -18.71 -11.83 1.41
N SER A 105 -18.02 -11.25 0.41
CA SER A 105 -17.51 -11.98 -0.76
C SER A 105 -15.98 -11.95 -0.82
N GLN A 106 -15.39 -13.00 -1.41
CA GLN A 106 -13.97 -13.05 -1.75
C GLN A 106 -13.71 -12.81 -3.25
N SER A 107 -14.77 -12.73 -4.06
CA SER A 107 -14.66 -12.47 -5.50
C SER A 107 -14.59 -10.97 -5.77
N ILE A 108 -13.61 -10.56 -6.57
CA ILE A 108 -13.47 -9.16 -7.02
C ILE A 108 -14.71 -8.80 -7.83
N SER A 109 -15.42 -7.77 -7.39
CA SER A 109 -16.59 -7.21 -8.07
C SER A 109 -16.26 -5.93 -8.83
N CYS A 110 -15.25 -5.17 -8.38
CA CYS A 110 -14.88 -3.86 -8.93
C CYS A 110 -13.36 -3.64 -8.89
N TRP A 111 -12.78 -3.06 -9.93
CA TRP A 111 -11.40 -2.54 -9.94
C TRP A 111 -11.40 -1.04 -9.83
N THR A 112 -10.75 -0.47 -8.81
CA THR A 112 -10.87 0.95 -8.54
C THR A 112 -9.56 1.67 -8.22
N ASP A 113 -9.54 2.97 -8.51
CA ASP A 113 -8.45 3.88 -8.17
C ASP A 113 -8.45 4.21 -6.68
N ALA A 114 -7.28 4.57 -6.16
CA ALA A 114 -7.09 5.03 -4.79
C ALA A 114 -7.57 6.48 -4.57
N THR A 115 -8.59 6.92 -5.32
CA THR A 115 -9.00 8.33 -5.40
C THR A 115 -10.49 8.44 -5.65
N GLY A 116 -11.20 9.17 -4.80
CA GLY A 116 -12.59 9.58 -5.04
C GLY A 116 -13.56 8.41 -5.23
N SER A 117 -14.63 8.69 -5.99
CA SER A 117 -15.69 7.71 -6.26
C SER A 117 -15.25 6.59 -7.19
N ALA A 118 -15.28 5.37 -6.65
CA ALA A 118 -14.96 4.13 -7.32
C ALA A 118 -16.07 3.62 -8.26
N CYS A 119 -15.80 2.51 -8.98
CA CYS A 119 -16.81 1.80 -9.78
C CYS A 119 -17.97 1.20 -8.96
N ASN A 120 -17.88 1.17 -7.63
CA ASN A 120 -18.97 0.79 -6.74
C ASN A 120 -19.68 2.00 -6.10
N GLY A 121 -19.29 3.24 -6.45
CA GLY A 121 -19.83 4.48 -5.91
C GLY A 121 -19.26 4.90 -4.53
N SER A 122 -18.44 4.08 -3.88
CA SER A 122 -17.79 4.42 -2.60
C SER A 122 -16.55 5.29 -2.81
N ASP A 123 -16.15 6.06 -1.78
CA ASP A 123 -14.90 6.81 -1.79
C ASP A 123 -13.73 5.93 -1.31
N TRP A 124 -12.73 5.75 -2.17
CA TRP A 124 -11.53 4.95 -1.89
C TRP A 124 -10.26 5.81 -1.73
N ALA A 125 -10.40 7.14 -1.63
CA ALA A 125 -9.28 8.01 -1.23
C ALA A 125 -8.89 7.80 0.25
N ASN A 126 -9.87 7.53 1.12
CA ASN A 126 -9.66 7.26 2.54
C ASN A 126 -10.69 6.24 3.07
N PRO A 127 -10.62 4.98 2.63
CA PRO A 127 -11.61 3.97 2.98
C PRO A 127 -11.56 3.67 4.50
N PRO A 128 -12.72 3.44 5.14
CA PRO A 128 -12.74 2.96 6.52
C PRO A 128 -12.15 1.55 6.61
N ALA A 129 -11.73 1.14 7.82
CA ALA A 129 -11.09 -0.16 8.05
C ALA A 129 -11.90 -1.35 7.49
N ALA A 130 -13.23 -1.30 7.59
CA ALA A 130 -14.12 -2.35 7.06
C ALA A 130 -14.05 -2.50 5.52
N ASP A 131 -13.75 -1.42 4.80
CA ASP A 131 -13.59 -1.46 3.34
C ASP A 131 -12.17 -1.89 2.94
N ILE A 132 -11.15 -1.60 3.76
CA ILE A 132 -9.78 -2.09 3.52
C ILE A 132 -9.75 -3.62 3.46
N TYR A 133 -10.52 -4.32 4.30
CA TYR A 133 -10.63 -5.78 4.26
C TYR A 133 -11.27 -6.32 2.98
N ARG A 134 -11.92 -5.48 2.18
CA ARG A 134 -12.51 -5.86 0.90
C ARG A 134 -11.51 -5.82 -0.25
N ILE A 135 -10.30 -5.33 -0.05
CA ILE A 135 -9.23 -5.35 -1.07
C ILE A 135 -8.69 -6.77 -1.20
N LYS A 136 -8.99 -7.44 -2.31
CA LYS A 136 -8.58 -8.83 -2.56
C LYS A 136 -7.38 -8.95 -3.49
N ALA A 137 -7.13 -7.94 -4.30
CA ALA A 137 -5.97 -7.89 -5.18
C ALA A 137 -5.52 -6.46 -5.47
N ILE A 138 -4.30 -6.34 -5.98
CA ILE A 138 -3.77 -5.12 -6.56
C ILE A 138 -3.36 -5.46 -7.98
N ARG A 139 -3.82 -4.70 -8.97
CA ARG A 139 -3.26 -4.78 -10.32
C ARG A 139 -2.32 -3.61 -10.52
N VAL A 140 -1.15 -3.89 -11.09
CA VAL A 140 -0.12 -2.89 -11.34
C VAL A 140 0.32 -2.95 -12.79
N ALA A 141 0.65 -1.79 -13.35
CA ALA A 141 1.27 -1.65 -14.66
C ALA A 141 2.50 -0.75 -14.54
N ILE A 142 3.59 -1.22 -15.12
CA ILE A 142 4.87 -0.51 -15.18
C ILE A 142 5.21 -0.30 -16.65
N VAL A 143 5.57 0.93 -17.00
CA VAL A 143 6.05 1.26 -18.34
C VAL A 143 7.55 1.45 -18.31
N ALA A 144 8.25 0.53 -18.96
CA ALA A 144 9.69 0.64 -19.22
C ALA A 144 9.92 1.29 -20.59
N ARG A 145 10.98 2.08 -20.70
CA ARG A 145 11.47 2.64 -21.98
C ARG A 145 12.83 2.05 -22.37
N SER A 146 13.16 2.10 -23.66
CA SER A 146 14.52 1.83 -24.12
C SER A 146 15.51 2.87 -23.56
N SER A 147 16.73 2.44 -23.24
CA SER A 147 17.79 3.34 -22.79
C SER A 147 18.29 4.28 -23.89
N GLN A 148 18.18 3.85 -25.16
CA GLN A 148 18.64 4.60 -26.33
C GLN A 148 17.47 5.29 -27.03
N LYS A 149 17.71 6.55 -27.41
CA LYS A 149 16.83 7.34 -28.29
C LYS A 149 17.02 6.87 -29.73
N THR A 150 15.92 6.72 -30.46
CA THR A 150 15.92 6.39 -31.88
C THR A 150 15.96 7.65 -32.74
N ALA A 151 16.64 7.61 -33.87
CA ALA A 151 16.72 8.74 -34.79
C ALA A 151 15.33 9.15 -35.33
N GLY A 152 14.48 8.17 -35.66
CA GLY A 152 13.10 8.39 -36.07
C GLY A 152 12.09 8.21 -34.93
N ILE A 153 10.84 8.58 -35.19
CA ILE A 153 9.70 8.28 -34.32
C ILE A 153 9.40 6.78 -34.39
N THR A 154 9.37 6.12 -33.24
CA THR A 154 9.06 4.69 -33.12
C THR A 154 7.81 4.41 -32.29
N THR A 155 7.35 5.40 -31.52
CA THR A 155 6.11 5.33 -30.76
C THR A 155 5.25 6.54 -31.11
N THR A 156 4.01 6.29 -31.55
CA THR A 156 3.07 7.33 -32.01
C THR A 156 1.83 7.46 -31.12
N ALA A 157 1.66 6.56 -30.16
CA ALA A 157 0.54 6.55 -29.23
C ALA A 157 1.00 6.23 -27.81
N ASN A 158 0.28 6.76 -26.83
CA ASN A 158 0.49 6.40 -25.44
C ASN A 158 0.12 4.92 -25.19
N PRO A 159 0.85 4.22 -24.32
CA PRO A 159 0.51 2.86 -23.94
C PRO A 159 -0.77 2.85 -23.09
N VAL A 160 -1.48 1.72 -23.12
CA VAL A 160 -2.62 1.46 -22.24
C VAL A 160 -2.15 0.54 -21.11
N ALA A 161 -2.50 0.88 -19.86
CA ALA A 161 -2.11 0.09 -18.69
C ALA A 161 -2.68 -1.33 -18.74
N TRP A 162 -3.98 -1.44 -19.03
CA TRP A 162 -4.72 -2.70 -19.18
C TRP A 162 -6.01 -2.46 -19.97
N THR A 163 -6.50 -3.50 -20.64
CA THR A 163 -7.81 -3.49 -21.29
C THR A 163 -8.91 -3.58 -20.23
N GLN A 164 -9.91 -2.71 -20.32
CA GLN A 164 -11.03 -2.73 -19.39
C GLN A 164 -12.04 -3.84 -19.75
N PRO A 165 -12.51 -4.63 -18.77
CA PRO A 165 -13.62 -5.56 -18.98
C PRO A 165 -14.93 -4.79 -19.23
N THR A 166 -15.77 -5.29 -20.13
CA THR A 166 -17.01 -4.62 -20.55
C THR A 166 -18.19 -4.88 -19.61
N THR A 167 -18.15 -5.93 -18.80
CA THR A 167 -19.32 -6.40 -18.04
C THR A 167 -19.00 -6.83 -16.62
N THR A 168 -17.95 -7.63 -16.38
CA THR A 168 -17.63 -8.13 -15.04
C THR A 168 -16.16 -8.53 -14.90
N PRO A 169 -15.46 -8.17 -13.80
CA PRO A 169 -15.87 -7.18 -12.78
C PRO A 169 -16.02 -5.78 -13.37
N THR A 170 -16.80 -4.91 -12.73
CA THR A 170 -16.84 -3.49 -13.13
C THR A 170 -15.47 -2.85 -12.89
N SER A 171 -15.14 -1.79 -13.61
CA SER A 171 -13.83 -1.16 -13.52
C SER A 171 -13.96 0.35 -13.60
N SER A 172 -13.26 1.05 -12.71
CA SER A 172 -12.85 2.44 -12.94
C SER A 172 -12.05 2.48 -14.24
N ALA A 173 -12.04 3.65 -14.89
CA ALA A 173 -11.30 3.85 -16.12
C ALA A 173 -9.84 3.38 -15.97
N ALA A 174 -9.26 2.80 -17.03
CA ALA A 174 -7.84 2.51 -17.02
C ALA A 174 -7.07 3.84 -16.80
N PRO A 175 -6.11 3.90 -15.86
CA PRO A 175 -5.35 5.10 -15.61
C PRO A 175 -4.68 5.58 -16.88
N VAL A 176 -4.79 6.88 -17.14
CA VAL A 176 -4.24 7.50 -18.34
C VAL A 176 -2.73 7.58 -18.21
N ILE A 177 -2.03 6.89 -19.10
CA ILE A 177 -0.59 7.03 -19.24
C ILE A 177 -0.35 8.10 -20.30
N ASN A 178 0.27 9.22 -19.90
CA ASN A 178 0.66 10.26 -20.82
C ASN A 178 2.19 10.38 -20.85
N LEU A 179 2.81 9.90 -21.92
CA LEU A 179 4.26 9.90 -22.06
C LEU A 179 4.82 11.30 -22.27
N SER A 180 4.08 12.22 -22.90
CA SER A 180 4.58 13.58 -23.11
C SER A 180 4.74 14.33 -21.78
N THR A 181 3.85 14.08 -20.82
CA THR A 181 3.97 14.63 -19.46
C THR A 181 4.94 13.83 -18.60
N SER A 182 5.10 12.52 -18.86
CA SER A 182 5.97 11.66 -18.06
C SER A 182 7.45 11.85 -18.40
N VAL A 183 7.81 12.01 -19.68
CA VAL A 183 9.22 12.04 -20.14
C VAL A 183 9.57 13.19 -21.07
N GLY A 184 8.61 14.08 -21.39
CA GLY A 184 8.83 15.24 -22.25
C GLY A 184 8.50 15.01 -23.73
N THR A 185 8.83 16.00 -24.56
CA THR A 185 8.41 16.09 -25.98
C THR A 185 9.01 15.02 -26.88
N ASP A 186 10.18 14.48 -26.52
CA ASP A 186 10.90 13.47 -27.28
C ASP A 186 10.38 12.04 -27.08
N TRP A 187 9.28 11.87 -26.35
CA TRP A 187 8.75 10.55 -25.98
C TRP A 187 8.57 9.60 -27.18
N GLY A 188 8.22 10.12 -28.36
CA GLY A 188 8.02 9.32 -29.58
C GLY A 188 9.30 8.68 -30.14
N HIS A 189 10.48 9.10 -29.69
CA HIS A 189 11.79 8.56 -30.10
C HIS A 189 12.29 7.43 -29.20
N TYR A 190 11.44 6.86 -28.35
CA TYR A 190 11.79 5.71 -27.52
C TYR A 190 10.81 4.57 -27.78
N ARG A 191 11.27 3.33 -27.55
CA ARG A 191 10.39 2.16 -27.54
C ARG A 191 9.96 1.88 -26.10
N TYR A 192 8.70 1.51 -25.92
CA TYR A 192 8.14 1.23 -24.61
C TYR A 192 7.63 -0.19 -24.52
N LYS A 193 7.64 -0.73 -23.31
CA LYS A 193 7.00 -1.99 -22.98
C LYS A 193 6.24 -1.85 -21.67
N VAL A 194 4.98 -2.27 -21.71
CA VAL A 194 4.11 -2.34 -20.53
C VAL A 194 4.25 -3.72 -19.92
N TYR A 195 4.57 -3.76 -18.63
CA TYR A 195 4.51 -4.96 -17.81
C TYR A 195 3.33 -4.82 -16.87
N GLN A 196 2.40 -5.78 -16.92
CA GLN A 196 1.20 -5.78 -16.10
C GLN A 196 1.13 -7.06 -15.26
N THR A 197 0.65 -6.95 -14.03
CA THR A 197 0.39 -8.12 -13.18
C THR A 197 -0.74 -7.86 -12.21
N VAL A 198 -1.40 -8.93 -11.78
CA VAL A 198 -2.42 -8.94 -10.73
C VAL A 198 -1.88 -9.71 -9.54
N ILE A 199 -1.79 -9.05 -8.40
CA ILE A 199 -1.19 -9.55 -7.16
C ILE A 199 -2.33 -9.79 -6.16
N PRO A 200 -2.67 -11.04 -5.84
CA PRO A 200 -3.69 -11.35 -4.83
C PRO A 200 -3.16 -11.10 -3.41
N VAL A 201 -3.99 -10.50 -2.55
CA VAL A 201 -3.67 -10.23 -1.14
C VAL A 201 -4.02 -11.46 -0.32
N ARG A 202 -3.07 -12.42 -0.27
CA ARG A 202 -3.28 -13.74 0.36
C ARG A 202 -3.77 -13.65 1.81
N ASN A 203 -3.23 -12.74 2.61
CA ASN A 203 -3.61 -12.60 4.02
C ASN A 203 -5.10 -12.27 4.18
N VAL A 204 -5.64 -11.43 3.31
CA VAL A 204 -7.07 -11.05 3.34
C VAL A 204 -7.95 -12.22 2.87
N ILE A 205 -7.54 -12.90 1.80
CA ILE A 205 -8.31 -14.02 1.21
C ILE A 205 -8.34 -15.21 2.17
N TRP A 206 -7.21 -15.57 2.77
CA TRP A 206 -7.08 -16.74 3.65
C TRP A 206 -7.55 -16.47 5.07
N GLY A 207 -7.43 -15.23 5.55
CA GLY A 207 -7.98 -14.82 6.84
C GLY A 207 -9.51 -14.74 6.87
N ASN A 208 -10.17 -14.93 5.71
CA ASN A 208 -11.58 -14.68 5.48
C ASN A 208 -12.04 -13.33 6.08
N LEU A 209 -11.19 -12.32 5.86
CA LEU A 209 -11.43 -10.94 6.25
C LEU A 209 -12.36 -10.27 5.23
#